data_AF-B4WHQ2-F1
#
_entry.id   AF-B4WHQ2-F1
#
_cell.length_a   1.000
_cell.length_b   1.000
_cell.length_c   1.000
_cell.angle_alpha   90.00
_cell.angle_beta   90.00
_cell.angle_gamma   90.00
#
_symmetry.space_group_name_H-M   'P 1'
#
loop_
_entity.id
_entity.type
_entity.pdbx_description
1 polymer ?
#
loop_
_entity_poly.entity_id
_entity_poly.type
_entity_poly.pdbx_seq_one_letter_code
_entity_poly.pdbx_strand_id
1 'polypeptide(L)' 'MLNDDFNTFEHVVKTLTTYIPGMNSDQAWELADQIHNEGQAIVWTGPLEQAELYHSQLIRAGLTVAPLEKA' A
#
# COMPACT_ATOMS: atom_id res chain seq x y z
N MET A 1 3.65 -3.54 1.44
CA MET A 1 2.70 -3.18 2.52
C MET A 1 2.51 -4.43 3.38
N LEU A 2 2.39 -4.26 4.69
CA LEU A 2 2.25 -5.38 5.64
C LEU A 2 0.80 -5.44 6.14
N ASN A 3 0.37 -6.64 6.53
CA ASN A 3 -0.93 -6.83 7.18
C ASN A 3 -0.90 -6.28 8.61
N ASP A 4 -2.00 -5.66 9.03
CA ASP A 4 -2.21 -5.20 10.40
C ASP A 4 -3.65 -5.44 10.83
N ASP A 5 -3.86 -5.60 12.14
CA ASP A 5 -5.20 -5.69 12.73
C ASP A 5 -5.89 -4.32 12.92
N PHE A 6 -5.20 -3.21 12.66
CA PHE A 6 -5.70 -1.86 12.89
C PHE A 6 -6.32 -1.21 11.65
N ASN A 7 -5.83 -1.57 10.46
CA ASN A 7 -6.23 -0.97 9.20
C ASN A 7 -7.38 -1.77 8.56
N THR A 8 -8.54 -1.14 8.35
CA THR A 8 -9.64 -1.81 7.63
C THR A 8 -9.36 -1.86 6.13
N PHE A 9 -9.92 -2.85 5.43
CA PHE A 9 -9.82 -2.93 3.96
C PHE A 9 -10.22 -1.62 3.27
N GLU A 10 -11.32 -0.99 3.72
CA GLU A 10 -11.77 0.29 3.18
C GLU A 10 -10.74 1.41 3.36
N HIS A 11 -10.07 1.47 4.51
CA HIS A 11 -9.03 2.46 4.77
C HIS A 11 -7.80 2.23 3.88
N VAL A 12 -7.37 0.97 3.74
CA VAL A 12 -6.28 0.57 2.83
C VAL A 12 -6.62 0.97 1.40
N VAL A 13 -7.77 0.55 0.91
CA VAL A 13 -8.25 0.83 -0.47
C VAL A 13 -8.27 2.33 -0.72
N LYS A 14 -8.95 3.09 0.15
CA LYS A 14 -9.07 4.54 0.02
C LYS A 14 -7.70 5.22 -0.03
N THR A 15 -6.79 4.79 0.84
CA THR A 15 -5.45 5.37 0.94
C THR A 15 -4.64 5.07 -0.31
N LEU A 16 -4.65 3.83 -0.80
CA LEU A 16 -3.97 3.42 -2.02
C LEU A 16 -4.49 4.19 -3.24
N THR A 17 -5.81 4.31 -3.41
CA THR A 17 -6.39 5.06 -4.53
C THR A 17 -6.16 6.58 -4.43
N THR A 18 -5.89 7.10 -3.23
CA THR A 18 -5.63 8.54 -3.02
C THR A 18 -4.19 8.92 -3.35
N TYR A 19 -3.22 8.08 -2.94
CA TYR A 19 -1.80 8.41 -3.04
C TYR A 19 -1.09 7.76 -4.22
N ILE A 20 -1.55 6.59 -4.67
CA ILE A 20 -0.90 5.87 -5.78
C ILE A 20 -1.58 6.25 -7.09
N PRO A 21 -0.89 6.95 -8.00
CA PRO A 21 -1.47 7.33 -9.27
C PRO A 21 -1.73 6.10 -10.15
N GLY A 22 -2.93 6.03 -10.74
CA GLY A 22 -3.34 4.90 -11.57
C GLY A 22 -3.84 3.68 -10.79
N MET A 23 -3.93 3.76 -9.46
CA MET A 23 -4.54 2.73 -8.63
C MET A 23 -6.07 2.83 -8.68
N ASN A 24 -6.73 1.78 -9.15
CA ASN A 24 -8.19 1.67 -9.12
C ASN A 24 -8.68 1.02 -7.83
N SER A 25 -9.95 1.28 -7.46
CA SER A 25 -10.56 0.68 -6.27
C SER A 25 -10.55 -0.85 -6.32
N ASP A 26 -10.85 -1.46 -7.47
CA ASP A 26 -10.85 -2.92 -7.61
C ASP A 26 -9.45 -3.52 -7.36
N GLN A 27 -8.41 -2.94 -7.98
CA GLN A 27 -7.03 -3.38 -7.78
C GLN A 27 -6.57 -3.19 -6.33
N ALA A 28 -6.98 -2.09 -5.70
CA ALA A 28 -6.67 -1.83 -4.31
C ALA A 28 -7.40 -2.81 -3.37
N TRP A 29 -8.60 -3.26 -3.73
CA TRP A 29 -9.33 -4.30 -3.01
C TRP A 29 -8.65 -5.66 -3.14
N GLU A 30 -8.23 -6.04 -4.35
CA GLU A 30 -7.45 -7.27 -4.56
C GLU A 30 -6.14 -7.24 -3.78
N LEU A 31 -5.42 -6.12 -3.78
CA LEU A 31 -4.21 -5.94 -2.97
C LEU A 31 -4.47 -6.05 -1.48
N ALA A 32 -5.57 -5.45 -0.99
CA ALA A 32 -5.90 -5.48 0.42
C ALA A 32 -6.26 -6.92 0.87
N ASP A 33 -7.01 -7.66 0.05
CA ASP A 33 -7.28 -9.09 0.26
C ASP A 33 -5.99 -9.93 0.21
N GLN A 34 -5.11 -9.66 -0.75
CA GLN A 34 -3.80 -10.32 -0.83
C GLN A 34 -2.96 -10.07 0.42
N ILE A 35 -2.91 -8.83 0.92
CA ILE A 35 -2.18 -8.50 2.16
C ILE A 35 -2.76 -9.28 3.34
N HIS A 36 -4.09 -9.39 3.44
CA HIS A 36 -4.73 -10.13 4.52
C HIS A 36 -4.41 -11.63 4.48
N ASN A 37 -4.39 -12.23 3.29
CA ASN A 37 -4.15 -13.66 3.12
C ASN A 37 -2.66 -14.05 3.12
N GLU A 38 -1.79 -13.26 2.48
CA GLU A 38 -0.36 -13.52 2.30
C GLU A 38 0.52 -12.82 3.35
N GLY A 39 -0.05 -11.91 4.14
CA GLY A 39 0.65 -11.11 5.15
C GLY A 39 1.34 -9.87 4.60
N GLN A 40 1.59 -9.80 3.28
CA GLN A 40 2.18 -8.64 2.62
C GLN A 40 1.86 -8.60 1.12
N ALA A 41 1.90 -7.42 0.52
CA ALA A 41 1.85 -7.27 -0.94
C ALA A 41 2.63 -6.04 -1.43
N ILE A 42 3.03 -6.07 -2.70
CA ILE A 42 3.67 -4.95 -3.39
C ILE A 42 2.57 -4.04 -3.94
N VAL A 43 2.45 -2.84 -3.38
CA VAL A 43 1.40 -1.87 -3.76
C VAL A 43 1.81 -0.99 -4.94
N TRP A 44 3.10 -0.81 -5.17
CA TRP A 44 3.63 0.01 -6.26
C TRP A 44 5.10 -0.33 -6.54
N THR A 45 5.51 -0.21 -7.81
CA THR A 45 6.89 -0.45 -8.26
C THR A 45 7.32 0.66 -9.22
N GLY A 46 8.55 1.15 -9.07
CA GLY A 46 9.14 2.15 -9.96
C GLY A 46 10.42 2.77 -9.39
N PRO A 47 10.81 3.97 -9.86
CA PRO A 47 12.00 4.66 -9.38
C PRO A 47 12.00 4.87 -7.86
N LEU A 48 13.17 4.74 -7.23
CA LEU A 48 13.33 4.82 -5.77
C LEU A 48 12.81 6.16 -5.21
N GLU A 49 13.08 7.27 -5.88
CA GLU A 49 12.65 8.61 -5.44
C GLU A 49 11.12 8.69 -5.30
N GLN A 50 10.37 8.08 -6.21
CA GLN A 50 8.91 8.01 -6.16
C GLN A 50 8.45 7.01 -5.11
N ALA A 51 9.12 5.85 -5.01
CA ALA A 51 8.81 4.86 -3.98
C ALA A 51 8.94 5.46 -2.58
N GLU A 52 10.01 6.22 -2.30
CA GLU A 52 10.23 6.93 -1.03
C GLU A 52 9.16 7.97 -0.75
N LEU A 53 8.74 8.73 -1.77
CA LEU A 53 7.67 9.70 -1.66
C LEU A 53 6.34 9.02 -1.27
N TYR A 54 5.93 7.99 -2.01
CA TYR A 54 4.68 7.28 -1.73
C TYR A 54 4.73 6.55 -0.39
N HIS A 55 5.84 5.88 -0.09
CA HIS A 55 6.06 5.21 1.19
C HIS A 55 5.88 6.16 2.37
N SER A 56 6.51 7.34 2.30
CA SER A 56 6.36 8.38 3.32
C SER A 56 4.91 8.87 3.45
N GLN A 57 4.17 8.99 2.34
CA GLN A 57 2.76 9.38 2.37
C GLN A 57 1.86 8.31 3.00
N LEU A 58 2.09 7.03 2.67
CA LEU A 58 1.35 5.90 3.23
C LEU A 58 1.57 5.77 4.74
N ILE A 59 2.82 5.93 5.23
CA ILE A 59 3.11 5.97 6.68
C ILE A 59 2.35 7.10 7.35
N ARG A 60 2.36 8.30 6.76
CA ARG A 60 1.65 9.46 7.32
C ARG A 60 0.13 9.29 7.34
N ALA A 61 -0.41 8.46 6.44
CA ALA A 61 -1.81 8.06 6.42
C ALA A 61 -2.15 6.95 7.44
N GLY A 62 -1.16 6.48 8.20
CA GLY A 62 -1.34 5.45 9.24
C GLY A 62 -1.29 4.02 8.73
N LEU A 63 -0.84 3.80 7.48
CA LEU A 63 -0.68 2.44 6.95
C LEU A 63 0.66 1.83 7.36
N THR A 64 0.66 0.53 7.66
CA THR A 64 1.91 -0.19 7.85
C THR A 64 2.49 -0.61 6.51
N VAL A 65 3.60 0.01 6.18
CA VAL A 65 4.39 -0.30 4.99
C VAL A 65 5.69 -0.96 5.38
N ALA A 66 6.02 -2.04 4.67
CA ALA A 66 7.32 -2.69 4.75
C ALA A 66 8.44 -1.71 4.35
N PRO A 67 9.68 -1.94 4.80
CA PRO A 67 10.84 -1.22 4.27
C PRO A 67 10.90 -1.33 2.75
N LEU A 68 11.36 -0.26 2.07
CA LEU A 68 11.56 -0.30 0.63
C LEU A 68 12.70 -1.27 0.30
N GLU A 69 12.34 -2.37 -0.37
CA GLU A 69 13.32 -3.31 -0.89
C GLU A 69 13.87 -2.80 -2.23
N LYS A 70 15.20 -2.81 -2.36
CA LYS A 70 15.86 -2.56 -3.64
C LYS A 70 15.79 -3.84 -4.45
N ALA A 71 15.03 -3.82 -5.54
CA ALA A 71 15.02 -4.90 -6.55
C ALA A 71 16.32 -4.93 -7.35
#